data_AF-A0A2E8YYA0-F1
#
_entry.id   AF-A0A2E8YYA0-F1
#
_cell.length_a   1.000
_cell.length_b   1.000
_cell.length_c   1.000
_cell.angle_alpha   90.00
_cell.angle_beta   90.00
_cell.angle_gamma   90.00
#
_symmetry.space_group_name_H-M   'P 1'
#
loop_
_entity.id
_entity.type
_entity.pdbx_description
1 polymer ?
#
loop_
_entity_poly.entity_id
_entity_poly.type
_entity_poly.pdbx_seq_one_letter_code
_entity_poly.pdbx_strand_id
1 'polypeptide(L)' 'MTSYDDAATLAEMHDDCRACGTNLGLERELARAARRATRPAPSILAADQVEAPKQDVQVSQAAARLAAALHFHLE' A
#
# COMPACT_ATOMS: atom_id res chain seq x y z
N MET A 1 32.42 -22.91 2.72
CA MET A 1 32.62 -21.50 2.34
C MET A 1 31.30 -21.01 1.82
N THR A 2 30.60 -20.23 2.63
CA THR A 2 29.23 -19.77 2.33
C THR A 2 29.29 -18.53 1.45
N SER A 3 28.30 -18.30 0.59
CA SER A 3 28.24 -17.22 -0.41
C SER A 3 28.23 -15.78 0.14
N TYR A 4 28.55 -15.60 1.43
CA TYR A 4 28.47 -14.34 2.16
C TYR A 4 29.84 -13.87 2.70
N ASP A 5 30.92 -14.60 2.42
CA ASP A 5 32.25 -14.28 2.96
C ASP A 5 32.95 -13.11 2.23
N ASP A 6 32.44 -12.70 1.06
CA ASP A 6 32.96 -11.53 0.32
C ASP A 6 32.10 -10.30 0.61
N ALA A 7 32.69 -9.31 1.27
CA ALA A 7 32.04 -8.01 1.47
C ALA A 7 31.89 -7.30 0.12
N ALA A 8 30.65 -6.95 -0.22
CA ALA A 8 30.35 -6.14 -1.40
C ALA A 8 31.11 -4.80 -1.35
N THR A 9 31.54 -4.33 -2.51
CA THR A 9 32.12 -3.00 -2.64
C THR A 9 31.05 -1.93 -2.39
N LEU A 10 31.47 -0.71 -2.02
CA LEU A 10 30.54 0.41 -1.84
C LEU A 10 29.71 0.71 -3.10
N ALA A 11 30.27 0.46 -4.28
CA ALA A 11 29.58 0.64 -5.56
C ALA A 11 28.45 -0.39 -5.72
N GLU A 12 28.73 -1.66 -5.45
CA GLU A 12 27.73 -2.73 -5.52
C GLU A 12 26.59 -2.50 -4.50
N MET A 13 26.94 -2.11 -3.26
CA MET A 13 25.93 -1.77 -2.25
C MET A 13 25.06 -0.58 -2.66
N HIS A 14 25.64 0.44 -3.31
CA HIS A 14 24.90 1.59 -3.80
C HIS A 14 23.92 1.20 -4.91
N ASP A 15 24.37 0.38 -5.85
CA ASP A 15 23.56 -0.06 -6.99
C ASP A 15 22.42 -0.98 -6.54
N ASP A 16 22.69 -1.88 -5.58
CA ASP A 16 21.66 -2.71 -4.94
C ASP A 16 20.60 -1.86 -4.23
N CYS A 17 21.01 -0.80 -3.51
CA CYS A 17 20.08 0.13 -2.89
C CYS A 17 19.20 0.83 -3.94
N ARG A 18 19.79 1.28 -5.05
CA ARG A 18 19.03 1.91 -6.16
C ARG A 18 18.05 0.93 -6.81
N ALA A 19 18.50 -0.30 -7.07
CA ALA A 19 17.68 -1.35 -7.67
C ALA A 19 16.50 -1.70 -6.74
N CYS A 20 16.77 -1.87 -5.45
CA CYS A 20 15.77 -2.10 -4.42
C CYS A 20 14.72 -0.96 -4.38
N GLY A 21 15.18 0.30 -4.34
CA GLY A 21 14.29 1.46 -4.36
C GLY A 21 13.40 1.53 -5.61
N THR A 22 13.94 1.15 -6.77
CA THR A 22 13.20 1.09 -8.04
C THR A 22 12.15 -0.04 -8.02
N ASN A 23 12.56 -1.25 -7.62
CA ASN A 23 11.69 -2.42 -7.59
C ASN A 23 10.53 -2.28 -6.62
N LEU A 24 10.79 -1.66 -5.46
CA LEU A 24 9.77 -1.35 -4.46
C LEU A 24 8.95 -0.10 -4.81
N GLY A 25 9.30 0.62 -5.88
CA GLY A 25 8.63 1.86 -6.28
C GLY A 25 8.69 2.96 -5.23
N LEU A 26 9.74 2.98 -4.40
CA LEU A 26 9.83 3.85 -3.22
C LEU A 26 9.74 5.32 -3.58
N GLU A 27 10.34 5.75 -4.70
CA GLU A 27 10.23 7.14 -5.16
C GLU A 27 8.76 7.56 -5.37
N ARG A 28 7.97 6.69 -6.01
CA ARG A 28 6.54 6.95 -6.25
C ARG A 28 5.75 6.97 -4.94
N GLU A 29 6.00 6.01 -4.07
CA GLU A 29 5.29 5.91 -2.79
C GLU A 29 5.69 7.02 -1.81
N LEU A 30 6.96 7.41 -1.76
CA LEU A 30 7.43 8.59 -1.03
C LEU A 30 6.79 9.87 -1.55
N ALA A 31 6.72 10.06 -2.86
CA ALA A 31 6.03 11.21 -3.45
C ALA A 31 4.52 11.21 -3.12
N ARG A 32 3.87 10.04 -3.07
CA ARG A 32 2.48 9.90 -2.63
C ARG A 32 2.32 10.21 -1.14
N ALA A 33 3.21 9.71 -0.29
CA ALA A 33 3.20 9.95 1.15
C ALA A 33 3.41 11.43 1.46
N ALA A 34 4.39 12.08 0.83
CA ALA A 34 4.65 13.51 0.99
C ALA A 34 3.42 14.37 0.61
N ARG A 35 2.76 14.06 -0.52
CA ARG A 35 1.52 14.73 -0.91
C ARG A 35 0.38 14.52 0.09
N ARG A 36 0.25 13.31 0.65
CA ARG A 36 -0.78 13.01 1.66
C ARG A 36 -0.51 13.71 2.97
N ALA A 37 0.75 13.76 3.41
CA ALA A 37 1.16 14.39 4.66
C ALA A 37 0.98 15.92 4.63
N THR A 38 1.09 16.53 3.45
CA THR A 38 0.95 17.99 3.26
C THR A 38 -0.44 18.43 2.85
N ARG A 39 -1.33 17.50 2.45
CA ARG A 39 -2.71 17.85 2.08
C ARG A 39 -3.48 18.24 3.34
N PRO A 40 -4.26 19.34 3.32
CA PRO A 40 -5.21 19.63 4.39
C PRO A 40 -6.13 18.44 4.63
N ALA A 41 -6.51 18.23 5.89
CA ALA A 41 -7.51 17.23 6.23
C ALA A 41 -8.82 17.52 5.48
N PRO A 42 -9.53 16.49 4.98
CA PRO A 42 -10.83 16.69 4.36
C PRO A 42 -11.81 17.29 5.37
N SER A 43 -12.76 18.10 4.89
CA SER A 43 -13.82 18.65 5.74
C SER A 43 -14.70 17.52 6.30
N ILE A 44 -15.22 17.71 7.51
CA ILE A 44 -16.22 16.79 8.10
C ILE A 44 -17.66 17.25 7.81
N LEU A 45 -17.83 18.42 7.21
CA LEU A 45 -19.15 19.01 6.95
C LEU A 45 -19.75 18.37 5.70
N ALA A 46 -21.01 17.94 5.80
CA ALA A 46 -21.73 17.34 4.68
C ALA A 46 -21.80 18.28 3.46
N ALA A 47 -21.91 19.59 3.68
CA ALA A 47 -21.97 20.59 2.62
C ALA A 47 -20.70 20.67 1.75
N ASP A 48 -19.55 20.25 2.29
CA ASP A 48 -18.26 20.29 1.59
C ASP A 48 -17.96 18.95 0.87
N GLN A 49 -18.84 17.95 1.01
CA GLN A 49 -18.69 16.63 0.41
C GLN A 49 -19.46 16.54 -0.90
N VAL A 50 -18.85 15.94 -1.91
CA VAL A 50 -19.54 15.59 -3.15
C VAL A 50 -20.31 14.31 -2.92
N GLU A 51 -21.64 14.36 -3.05
CA GLU A 51 -22.50 13.18 -2.96
C GLU A 51 -22.09 12.17 -4.03
N ALA A 52 -21.63 11.00 -3.60
CA ALA A 52 -21.28 9.89 -4.46
C ALA A 52 -22.24 8.73 -4.19
N PRO A 53 -22.76 8.05 -5.23
CA PRO A 53 -23.62 6.89 -5.01
C PRO A 53 -22.86 5.83 -4.23
N LYS A 54 -23.53 5.22 -3.25
CA LYS A 54 -22.98 4.08 -2.53
C LYS A 54 -22.66 2.99 -3.55
N GLN A 55 -21.42 2.49 -3.52
CA GLN A 55 -21.03 1.38 -4.37
C GLN A 55 -21.83 0.14 -3.97
N ASP A 56 -22.43 -0.51 -4.95
CA ASP A 56 -23.01 -1.83 -4.74
C ASP A 56 -21.86 -2.85 -4.66
N VAL A 57 -21.75 -3.51 -3.50
CA VAL A 57 -20.68 -4.47 -3.22
C VAL A 57 -21.28 -5.86 -3.24
N GLN A 58 -21.00 -6.58 -4.33
CA GLN A 58 -21.43 -7.97 -4.47
C GLN A 58 -20.55 -8.88 -3.62
N VAL A 59 -21.15 -9.60 -2.68
CA VAL A 59 -20.43 -10.58 -1.84
C VAL A 59 -20.12 -11.81 -2.68
N SER A 60 -18.85 -11.95 -3.07
CA SER A 60 -18.42 -13.15 -3.80
C SER A 60 -18.49 -14.39 -2.92
N GLN A 61 -18.64 -15.56 -3.54
CA GLN A 61 -18.59 -16.84 -2.83
C GLN A 61 -17.28 -17.02 -2.05
N ALA A 62 -16.16 -16.54 -2.58
CA ALA A 62 -14.86 -16.59 -1.91
C ALA A 62 -14.85 -15.73 -0.62
N ALA A 63 -15.43 -14.53 -0.67
CA ALA A 63 -15.57 -13.66 0.50
C ALA A 63 -16.46 -14.30 1.58
N ALA A 64 -17.57 -14.93 1.19
CA ALA A 64 -18.44 -15.66 2.12
C ALA A 64 -17.72 -16.82 2.82
N ARG A 65 -16.90 -17.59 2.09
CA ARG A 65 -16.08 -18.67 2.67
C ARG A 65 -15.05 -18.14 3.66
N LEU A 66 -14.38 -17.04 3.33
CA LEU A 66 -13.42 -16.39 4.23
C LEU A 66 -14.10 -15.87 5.49
N ALA A 67 -15.26 -15.22 5.36
CA ALA A 67 -16.00 -14.72 6.50
C ALA A 67 -16.44 -15.85 7.44
N ALA A 68 -16.97 -16.96 6.90
CA ALA A 68 -17.31 -18.14 7.68
C ALA A 68 -16.11 -18.73 8.45
N ALA A 69 -14.94 -18.80 7.80
CA ALA A 69 -13.70 -19.26 8.44
C ALA A 69 -13.20 -18.32 9.55
N LEU A 70 -13.52 -17.03 9.45
CA LEU A 70 -13.20 -16.01 10.44
C LEU A 70 -14.30 -15.83 11.50
N HIS A 71 -15.35 -16.66 11.49
CA HIS A 71 -16.55 -16.49 12.33
C HIS A 71 -17.19 -15.10 12.20
N PHE A 72 -17.07 -14.51 11.01
CA PHE A 72 -17.65 -13.23 10.65
C PHE A 72 -18.89 -13.47 9.80
N HIS A 73 -20.04 -12.94 10.21
CA HIS A 73 -21.28 -13.06 9.44
C HIS A 73 -21.42 -11.85 8.52
N LEU A 74 -21.44 -12.13 7.21
CA LEU A 74 -21.78 -11.14 6.18
C LEU A 74 -23.31 -11.15 6.05
N GLU A 75 -23.98 -10.13 6.60
CA GLU A 75 -25.38 -9.80 6.27
C GLU A 75 -25.48 -8.94 5.02
#